data_AF-A0A2E5CFQ5-F1
#
_entry.id   AF-A0A2E5CFQ5-F1
#
_cell.length_a   1.000
_cell.length_b   1.000
_cell.length_c   1.000
_cell.angle_alpha   90.00
_cell.angle_beta   90.00
_cell.angle_gamma   90.00
#
_symmetry.space_group_name_H-M   'P 1'
#
loop_
_entity.id
_entity.type
_entity.pdbx_description
1 polymer ?
#
loop_
_entity_poly.entity_id
_entity_poly.type
_entity_poly.pdbx_seq_one_letter_code
_entity_poly.pdbx_strand_id
1 'polypeptide(L)'
;MKKYPSDLEIAQAAKKEPIFDIANKLDIDGEGLIPFGNDKAKITYDYIDKIKSNENGNLILVTAISPTPAGEGKTTTSVGLVDGLCHIGKKAMICLREPSLGPCFGMKGGAAGGGYAQVIPMTDINLHFTGDFHAIGAAHNLLSAVVDNHIHWENQLDIDPRRITWKRVVDMNDRALRDITTGLGGPGNGIPRQGGFDITVASEIMAVFCLADDLDDLQKRIGNIVIGYTRKKEPVKVSQLNAQGAMTALLRDAFQPNLVQTLENNPALMHGGPFANIA
;
A
#
# COMPACT_ATOMS: atom_id res chain seq x y z
N MET A 1 -40.48 2.34 0.58
CA MET A 1 -39.16 1.82 0.16
C MET A 1 -38.53 1.14 1.37
N LYS A 2 -38.02 -0.10 1.26
CA LYS A 2 -37.28 -0.74 2.37
C LYS A 2 -36.05 0.10 2.65
N LYS A 3 -35.87 0.52 3.91
CA LYS A 3 -34.70 1.28 4.36
C LYS A 3 -33.59 0.27 4.63
N TYR A 4 -32.66 0.14 3.69
CA TYR A 4 -31.45 -0.63 3.91
C TYR A 4 -30.48 0.23 4.73
N PRO A 5 -29.80 -0.34 5.75
CA PRO A 5 -28.72 0.37 6.42
C PRO A 5 -27.60 0.65 5.41
N SER A 6 -26.91 1.76 5.59
CA SER A 6 -25.69 2.09 4.86
C SER A 6 -24.54 1.15 5.25
N ASP A 7 -23.54 1.02 4.39
CA ASP A 7 -22.37 0.16 4.65
C ASP A 7 -21.68 0.53 5.96
N LEU A 8 -21.59 1.83 6.27
CA LEU A 8 -21.01 2.34 7.51
C LEU A 8 -21.84 1.95 8.74
N GLU A 9 -23.18 2.04 8.66
CA GLU A 9 -24.05 1.61 9.75
C GLU A 9 -23.90 0.11 10.03
N ILE A 10 -23.78 -0.71 8.97
CA ILE A 10 -23.52 -2.15 9.11
C ILE A 10 -22.15 -2.39 9.77
N ALA A 11 -21.11 -1.71 9.30
CA ALA A 11 -19.75 -1.86 9.83
C ALA A 11 -19.63 -1.40 11.30
N GLN A 12 -20.35 -0.34 11.69
CA GLN A 12 -20.37 0.15 13.07
C GLN A 12 -21.15 -0.78 14.02
N ALA A 13 -22.19 -1.45 13.52
CA ALA A 13 -22.97 -2.42 14.30
C ALA A 13 -22.28 -3.79 14.42
N ALA A 14 -21.17 -4.02 13.70
CA ALA A 14 -20.47 -5.29 13.67
C ALA A 14 -19.86 -5.66 15.02
N LYS A 15 -20.06 -6.91 15.45
CA LYS A 15 -19.43 -7.46 16.65
C LYS A 15 -18.06 -8.04 16.28
N LYS A 16 -17.07 -7.16 16.25
CA LYS A 16 -15.67 -7.54 15.99
C LYS A 16 -15.14 -8.45 17.10
N GLU A 17 -14.50 -9.54 16.71
CA GLU A 17 -13.70 -10.36 17.62
C GLU A 17 -12.33 -9.72 17.85
N PRO A 18 -11.69 -9.92 19.00
CA PRO A 18 -10.29 -9.57 19.21
C PRO A 18 -9.40 -10.16 18.12
N ILE A 19 -8.41 -9.40 17.67
CA ILE A 19 -7.55 -9.82 16.56
C ILE A 19 -6.76 -11.11 16.84
N PHE A 20 -6.41 -11.33 18.11
CA PHE A 20 -5.77 -12.58 18.54
C PHE A 20 -6.68 -13.80 18.34
N ASP A 21 -8.00 -13.65 18.51
CA ASP A 21 -8.95 -14.75 18.28
C ASP A 21 -9.07 -15.05 16.78
N ILE A 22 -9.04 -14.01 15.93
CA ILE A 22 -8.98 -14.17 14.47
C ILE A 22 -7.70 -14.87 14.03
N ALA A 23 -6.57 -14.51 14.64
CA ALA A 23 -5.27 -15.10 14.35
C ALA A 23 -5.16 -16.56 14.79
N ASN A 24 -5.78 -16.92 15.92
CA ASN A 24 -5.91 -18.30 16.37
C ASN A 24 -6.65 -19.19 15.34
N LYS A 25 -7.62 -18.66 14.58
CA LYS A 25 -8.27 -19.39 13.47
C LYS A 25 -7.29 -19.77 12.35
N LEU A 26 -6.17 -19.06 12.26
CA LEU A 26 -5.10 -19.32 11.30
C LEU A 26 -3.91 -20.09 11.89
N ASP A 27 -3.98 -20.50 13.17
CA ASP A 27 -2.84 -21.08 13.91
C ASP A 27 -1.64 -20.12 14.02
N ILE A 28 -1.92 -18.82 14.14
CA ILE A 28 -0.92 -17.79 14.45
C ILE A 28 -0.91 -17.57 15.95
N ASP A 29 0.24 -17.82 16.58
CA ASP A 29 0.43 -17.57 18.01
C ASP A 29 0.60 -16.07 18.31
N GLY A 30 0.49 -15.69 19.60
CA GLY A 30 0.57 -14.29 20.00
C GLY A 30 1.90 -13.61 19.66
N GLU A 31 3.00 -14.37 19.61
CA GLU A 31 4.34 -13.89 19.20
C GLU A 31 4.42 -13.63 17.69
N GLY A 32 3.54 -14.25 16.90
CA GLY A 32 3.38 -14.02 15.48
C GLY A 32 2.73 -12.69 15.10
N LEU A 33 2.33 -11.86 16.07
CA LEU A 33 1.56 -10.63 15.84
C LEU A 33 2.14 -9.40 16.51
N ILE A 34 1.97 -8.27 15.81
CA ILE A 34 2.18 -6.92 16.34
C ILE A 34 0.81 -6.20 16.34
N PRO A 35 0.13 -6.06 17.48
CA PRO A 35 -1.22 -5.52 17.52
C PRO A 35 -1.28 -4.00 17.28
N PHE A 36 -2.29 -3.56 16.53
CA PHE A 36 -2.66 -2.16 16.31
C PHE A 36 -4.05 -1.91 16.89
N GLY A 37 -4.09 -1.70 18.21
CA GLY A 37 -5.32 -1.77 18.98
C GLY A 37 -5.79 -3.22 19.14
N ASN A 38 -7.11 -3.43 19.23
CA ASN A 38 -7.67 -4.74 19.57
C ASN A 38 -8.18 -5.54 18.37
N ASP A 39 -8.28 -4.93 17.19
CA ASP A 39 -9.00 -5.48 16.02
C ASP A 39 -8.19 -5.51 14.72
N LYS A 40 -6.89 -5.19 14.79
CA LYS A 40 -5.93 -5.23 13.68
C LYS A 40 -4.55 -5.62 14.20
N ALA A 41 -3.75 -6.28 13.38
CA ALA A 41 -2.36 -6.60 13.71
C ALA A 41 -1.51 -6.72 12.45
N LYS A 42 -0.21 -6.50 12.57
CA LYS A 42 0.77 -6.95 11.57
C LYS A 42 1.26 -8.36 11.91
N ILE A 43 1.52 -9.18 10.90
CA ILE A 43 2.13 -10.51 11.08
C ILE A 43 3.65 -10.37 11.11
N THR A 44 4.33 -10.99 12.06
CA THR A 44 5.78 -10.86 12.22
C THR A 44 6.57 -11.57 11.11
N TYR A 45 7.76 -11.04 10.80
CA TYR A 45 8.69 -11.70 9.87
C TYR A 45 9.01 -13.12 10.32
N ASP A 46 9.31 -13.31 11.61
CA ASP A 46 9.63 -14.61 12.19
C ASP A 46 8.51 -15.65 11.95
N TYR A 47 7.24 -15.22 12.06
CA TYR A 47 6.12 -16.11 11.77
C TYR A 47 6.02 -16.44 10.28
N ILE A 48 6.18 -15.45 9.40
CA ILE A 48 6.19 -15.66 7.94
C ILE A 48 7.29 -16.65 7.56
N ASP A 49 8.50 -16.46 8.08
CA ASP A 49 9.64 -17.34 7.82
C ASP A 49 9.41 -18.76 8.35
N LYS A 50 8.82 -18.90 9.54
CA LYS A 50 8.44 -20.20 10.12
C LYS A 50 7.49 -20.99 9.21
N ILE A 51 6.55 -20.33 8.53
CA ILE A 51 5.55 -21.00 7.69
C ILE A 51 5.94 -21.13 6.21
N LYS A 52 7.07 -20.55 5.75
CA LYS A 52 7.52 -20.61 4.35
C LYS A 52 7.65 -22.02 3.79
N SER A 53 7.93 -23.00 4.66
CA SER A 53 8.09 -24.42 4.28
C SER A 53 6.77 -25.21 4.22
N ASN A 54 5.66 -24.62 4.65
CA ASN A 54 4.35 -25.27 4.61
C ASN A 54 3.86 -25.44 3.16
N GLU A 55 3.04 -26.47 2.93
CA GLU A 55 2.38 -26.64 1.63
C GLU A 55 1.39 -25.49 1.37
N ASN A 56 1.40 -24.99 0.13
CA ASN A 56 0.46 -23.96 -0.30
C ASN A 56 -0.98 -24.49 -0.30
N GLY A 57 -1.91 -23.66 0.18
CA GLY A 57 -3.34 -23.88 -0.01
C GLY A 57 -3.80 -23.65 -1.45
N ASN A 58 -5.11 -23.76 -1.67
CA ASN A 58 -5.71 -23.44 -2.98
C ASN A 58 -5.81 -21.92 -3.17
N LEU A 59 -5.37 -21.43 -4.33
CA LEU A 59 -5.49 -20.03 -4.72
C LEU A 59 -6.72 -19.81 -5.62
N ILE A 60 -7.65 -18.96 -5.17
CA ILE A 60 -8.84 -18.57 -5.95
C ILE A 60 -8.73 -17.09 -6.30
N LEU A 61 -8.54 -16.80 -7.60
CA LEU A 61 -8.53 -15.44 -8.11
C LEU A 61 -9.95 -14.97 -8.46
N VAL A 62 -10.38 -13.86 -7.86
CA VAL A 62 -11.64 -13.19 -8.21
C VAL A 62 -11.37 -12.05 -9.19
N THR A 63 -11.97 -12.14 -10.38
CA THR A 63 -11.93 -11.10 -11.41
C THR A 63 -13.35 -10.67 -11.80
N ALA A 64 -13.47 -9.66 -12.66
CA ALA A 64 -14.74 -9.15 -13.15
C ALA A 64 -14.65 -8.82 -14.64
N ILE A 65 -15.81 -8.60 -15.26
CA ILE A 65 -15.92 -8.00 -16.59
C ILE A 65 -15.39 -6.55 -16.57
N SER A 66 -15.28 -5.92 -17.75
CA SER A 66 -14.89 -4.52 -17.87
C SER A 66 -15.81 -3.62 -17.00
N PRO A 67 -15.24 -2.70 -16.19
CA PRO A 67 -16.02 -1.86 -15.30
C PRO A 67 -17.03 -0.98 -16.04
N THR A 68 -18.23 -0.85 -15.48
CA THR A 68 -19.32 -0.02 -16.00
C THR A 68 -19.83 0.93 -14.90
N PRO A 69 -20.55 2.02 -15.25
CA PRO A 69 -21.15 2.90 -14.25
C PRO A 69 -22.16 2.21 -13.31
N ALA A 70 -22.68 1.03 -13.68
CA ALA A 70 -23.61 0.28 -12.85
C ALA A 70 -22.93 -0.36 -11.62
N GLY A 71 -21.63 -0.64 -11.69
CA GLY A 71 -20.86 -1.29 -10.64
C GLY A 71 -21.03 -2.82 -10.61
N GLU A 72 -19.91 -3.53 -10.53
CA GLU A 72 -19.90 -5.00 -10.67
C GLU A 72 -19.79 -5.73 -9.32
N GLY A 73 -19.53 -5.02 -8.22
CA GLY A 73 -19.50 -5.62 -6.89
C GLY A 73 -18.33 -6.58 -6.62
N LYS A 74 -17.22 -6.49 -7.38
CA LYS A 74 -16.10 -7.44 -7.30
C LYS A 74 -15.61 -7.71 -5.87
N THR A 75 -15.31 -6.66 -5.09
CA THR A 75 -14.81 -6.86 -3.71
C THR A 75 -15.88 -7.46 -2.81
N THR A 76 -17.14 -7.05 -2.95
CA THR A 76 -18.27 -7.65 -2.23
C THR A 76 -18.38 -9.14 -2.50
N THR A 77 -18.23 -9.57 -3.76
CA THR A 77 -18.21 -10.99 -4.13
C THR A 77 -17.01 -11.71 -3.54
N SER A 78 -15.81 -11.10 -3.54
CA SER A 78 -14.63 -11.73 -2.94
C SER A 78 -14.82 -11.98 -1.44
N VAL A 79 -15.35 -11.00 -0.70
CA VAL A 79 -15.62 -11.15 0.74
C VAL A 79 -16.69 -12.20 0.99
N GLY A 80 -17.83 -12.12 0.28
CA GLY A 80 -18.92 -13.09 0.42
C GLY A 80 -18.53 -14.51 0.03
N LEU A 81 -17.59 -14.69 -0.91
CA LEU A 81 -17.04 -16.01 -1.25
C LEU A 81 -16.27 -16.61 -0.07
N VAL A 82 -15.43 -15.83 0.61
CA VAL A 82 -14.68 -16.32 1.77
C VAL A 82 -15.61 -16.58 2.95
N ASP A 83 -16.59 -15.72 3.19
CA ASP A 83 -17.61 -15.97 4.21
C ASP A 83 -18.37 -17.28 3.93
N GLY A 84 -18.79 -17.51 2.67
CA GLY A 84 -19.43 -18.74 2.25
C GLY A 84 -18.55 -19.99 2.38
N LEU A 85 -17.26 -19.90 2.04
CA LEU A 85 -16.31 -21.00 2.20
C LEU A 85 -16.13 -21.37 3.68
N CYS A 86 -15.98 -20.38 4.56
CA CYS A 86 -15.90 -20.60 5.99
C CYS A 86 -17.21 -21.18 6.56
N HIS A 87 -18.36 -20.72 6.08
CA HIS A 87 -19.67 -21.23 6.49
C HIS A 87 -19.84 -22.73 6.21
N ILE A 88 -19.29 -23.24 5.10
CA ILE A 88 -19.30 -24.67 4.76
C ILE A 88 -18.12 -25.45 5.40
N GLY A 89 -17.40 -24.85 6.35
CA GLY A 89 -16.34 -25.49 7.13
C GLY A 89 -14.98 -25.55 6.45
N LYS A 90 -14.70 -24.73 5.42
CA LYS A 90 -13.35 -24.62 4.85
C LYS A 90 -12.52 -23.60 5.63
N LYS A 91 -11.25 -23.92 5.89
CA LYS A 91 -10.26 -22.94 6.38
C LYS A 91 -9.87 -22.01 5.23
N ALA A 92 -10.48 -20.82 5.17
CA ALA A 92 -10.29 -19.85 4.11
C ALA A 92 -10.00 -18.45 4.66
N MET A 93 -9.31 -17.64 3.86
CA MET A 93 -9.04 -16.25 4.16
C MET A 93 -9.01 -15.44 2.85
N ILE A 94 -9.25 -14.14 2.94
CA ILE A 94 -9.21 -13.23 1.80
C ILE A 94 -7.96 -12.35 1.84
N CYS A 95 -7.39 -12.04 0.68
CA CYS A 95 -6.37 -11.00 0.54
C CYS A 95 -6.94 -9.84 -0.30
N LEU A 96 -6.88 -8.62 0.22
CA LEU A 96 -7.36 -7.40 -0.42
C LEU A 96 -6.28 -6.31 -0.43
N ARG A 97 -6.49 -5.32 -1.30
CA ARG A 97 -5.68 -4.11 -1.34
C ARG A 97 -6.16 -3.10 -0.31
N GLU A 98 -5.22 -2.40 0.32
CA GLU A 98 -5.49 -1.19 1.11
C GLU A 98 -5.96 -0.07 0.16
N PRO A 99 -7.02 0.68 0.52
CA PRO A 99 -7.45 1.84 -0.26
C PRO A 99 -6.60 3.07 0.01
N SER A 100 -6.44 3.91 -1.01
CA SER A 100 -5.86 5.25 -0.87
C SER A 100 -6.75 6.15 -0.01
N LEU A 101 -6.10 6.97 0.82
CA LEU A 101 -6.72 7.95 1.72
C LEU A 101 -7.42 9.08 0.95
N GLY A 102 -6.79 9.58 -0.11
CA GLY A 102 -7.27 10.75 -0.86
C GLY A 102 -8.71 10.61 -1.38
N PRO A 103 -9.09 9.49 -2.06
CA PRO A 103 -10.45 9.23 -2.52
C PRO A 103 -11.53 9.27 -1.43
N CYS A 104 -11.21 8.93 -0.18
CA CYS A 104 -12.16 8.93 0.94
C CYS A 104 -12.70 10.33 1.27
N PHE A 105 -11.92 11.37 0.98
CA PHE A 105 -12.35 12.78 1.10
C PHE A 105 -12.89 13.37 -0.21
N GLY A 106 -13.00 12.55 -1.25
CA GLY A 106 -13.57 12.89 -2.55
C GLY A 106 -14.92 12.22 -2.78
N MET A 107 -15.03 11.45 -3.87
CA MET A 107 -16.29 10.82 -4.28
C MET A 107 -16.43 9.32 -3.92
N LYS A 108 -15.40 8.66 -3.38
CA LYS A 108 -15.41 7.20 -3.15
C LYS A 108 -15.11 6.86 -1.69
N GLY A 109 -16.12 6.36 -0.98
CA GLY A 109 -16.06 6.13 0.48
C GLY A 109 -15.92 4.68 0.95
N GLY A 110 -15.75 3.68 0.07
CA GLY A 110 -15.63 2.29 0.53
C GLY A 110 -15.00 1.36 -0.50
N ALA A 111 -13.86 0.77 -0.15
CA ALA A 111 -13.14 -0.18 -1.01
C ALA A 111 -13.13 -1.62 -0.46
N ALA A 112 -13.60 -1.83 0.77
CA ALA A 112 -13.48 -3.07 1.53
C ALA A 112 -14.74 -3.95 1.48
N GLY A 113 -15.47 -3.95 0.36
CA GLY A 113 -16.73 -4.68 0.18
C GLY A 113 -17.96 -3.78 0.24
N GLY A 114 -19.13 -4.36 0.51
CA GLY A 114 -20.40 -3.62 0.64
C GLY A 114 -21.53 -4.48 1.19
N GLY A 115 -22.56 -3.86 1.77
CA GLY A 115 -23.66 -4.57 2.42
C GLY A 115 -23.18 -5.43 3.59
N TYR A 116 -23.59 -6.70 3.62
CA TYR A 116 -23.18 -7.65 4.68
C TYR A 116 -21.90 -8.43 4.36
N ALA A 117 -21.23 -8.12 3.24
CA ALA A 117 -19.93 -8.69 2.88
C ALA A 117 -18.89 -7.57 2.85
N GLN A 118 -18.35 -7.26 4.03
CA GLN A 118 -17.34 -6.22 4.24
C GLN A 118 -16.18 -6.72 5.10
N VAL A 119 -15.01 -6.09 4.94
CA VAL A 119 -13.86 -6.21 5.85
C VAL A 119 -13.85 -5.01 6.81
N ILE A 120 -13.56 -5.28 8.07
CA ILE A 120 -13.63 -4.33 9.19
C ILE A 120 -12.32 -4.35 10.01
N PRO A 121 -11.94 -3.23 10.66
CA PRO A 121 -12.67 -1.96 10.82
C PRO A 121 -12.58 -1.03 9.59
N MET A 122 -13.74 -0.72 8.98
CA MET A 122 -13.84 0.06 7.73
C MET A 122 -13.24 1.47 7.85
N THR A 123 -13.47 2.17 8.96
CA THR A 123 -12.96 3.53 9.18
C THR A 123 -11.44 3.55 9.16
N ASP A 124 -10.79 2.63 9.88
CA ASP A 124 -9.34 2.62 9.98
C ASP A 124 -8.71 2.22 8.65
N ILE A 125 -9.29 1.22 7.97
CA ILE A 125 -8.90 0.78 6.63
C ILE A 125 -8.93 1.93 5.61
N ASN A 126 -9.96 2.78 5.67
CA ASN A 126 -10.10 3.90 4.75
C ASN A 126 -9.26 5.14 5.14
N LEU A 127 -8.65 5.14 6.33
CA LEU A 127 -7.88 6.28 6.83
C LEU A 127 -6.38 5.95 6.89
N HIS A 128 -5.80 5.89 8.09
CA HIS A 128 -4.36 5.69 8.25
C HIS A 128 -3.98 4.22 8.36
N PHE A 129 -4.96 3.35 8.57
CA PHE A 129 -4.81 1.94 8.83
C PHE A 129 -3.63 1.62 9.77
N THR A 130 -2.60 0.96 9.27
CA THR A 130 -1.36 0.62 9.99
C THR A 130 -0.17 1.49 9.62
N GLY A 131 -0.37 2.50 8.76
CA GLY A 131 0.64 3.46 8.36
C GLY A 131 1.46 3.07 7.12
N ASP A 132 1.08 2.01 6.41
CA ASP A 132 1.83 1.46 5.27
C ASP A 132 2.01 2.52 4.17
N PHE A 133 0.94 3.26 3.84
CA PHE A 133 0.98 4.29 2.79
C PHE A 133 1.79 5.51 3.22
N HIS A 134 1.84 5.83 4.52
CA HIS A 134 2.71 6.88 5.04
C HIS A 134 4.18 6.48 4.90
N ALA A 135 4.53 5.24 5.21
CA ALA A 135 5.87 4.71 5.03
C ALA A 135 6.31 4.72 3.56
N ILE A 136 5.41 4.33 2.64
CA ILE A 136 5.65 4.38 1.19
C ILE A 136 5.84 5.82 0.72
N GLY A 137 5.00 6.75 1.18
CA GLY A 137 5.13 8.17 0.89
C GLY A 137 6.46 8.75 1.41
N ALA A 138 6.85 8.39 2.63
CA ALA A 138 8.11 8.81 3.24
C ALA A 138 9.33 8.26 2.47
N ALA A 139 9.35 6.97 2.13
CA ALA A 139 10.43 6.36 1.37
C ALA A 139 10.56 6.99 -0.03
N HIS A 140 9.44 7.20 -0.72
CA HIS A 140 9.42 7.85 -2.04
C HIS A 140 9.94 9.29 -1.98
N ASN A 141 9.49 10.07 -1.00
CA ASN A 141 9.88 11.48 -0.87
C ASN A 141 11.29 11.66 -0.32
N LEU A 142 11.81 10.71 0.47
CA LEU A 142 13.23 10.64 0.82
C LEU A 142 14.09 10.56 -0.43
N LEU A 143 13.75 9.68 -1.38
CA LEU A 143 14.49 9.58 -2.64
C LEU A 143 14.47 10.90 -3.42
N SER A 144 13.32 11.55 -3.53
CA SER A 144 13.21 12.89 -4.12
C SER A 144 14.14 13.91 -3.44
N ALA A 145 14.19 13.91 -2.11
CA ALA A 145 15.07 14.81 -1.35
C ALA A 145 16.55 14.49 -1.58
N VAL A 146 16.93 13.21 -1.61
CA VAL A 146 18.30 12.75 -1.88
C VAL A 146 18.74 13.17 -3.29
N VAL A 147 17.87 13.01 -4.30
CA VAL A 147 18.15 13.43 -5.69
C VAL A 147 18.45 14.93 -5.75
N ASP A 148 17.56 15.76 -5.19
CA ASP A 148 17.73 17.21 -5.23
C ASP A 148 18.96 17.67 -4.41
N ASN A 149 19.24 17.02 -3.27
CA ASN A 149 20.43 17.30 -2.46
C ASN A 149 21.73 16.91 -3.17
N HIS A 150 21.75 15.77 -3.85
CA HIS A 150 22.90 15.33 -4.65
C HIS A 150 23.25 16.35 -5.73
N ILE A 151 22.22 16.88 -6.42
CA ILE A 151 22.39 17.90 -7.46
C ILE A 151 22.85 19.24 -6.86
N HIS A 152 22.35 19.60 -5.69
CA HIS A 152 22.67 20.88 -5.05
C HIS A 152 24.15 21.00 -4.66
N TRP A 153 24.75 19.94 -4.10
CA TRP A 153 26.12 20.00 -3.56
C TRP A 153 27.19 19.75 -4.61
N GLU A 154 27.17 18.58 -5.26
CA GLU A 154 28.30 18.14 -6.09
C GLU A 154 27.87 17.62 -7.46
N ASN A 155 26.64 17.10 -7.58
CA ASN A 155 26.10 16.45 -8.77
C ASN A 155 27.11 15.52 -9.47
N GLN A 156 27.88 14.73 -8.71
CA GLN A 156 28.97 13.89 -9.25
C GLN A 156 28.48 12.86 -10.29
N LEU A 157 27.20 12.51 -10.24
CA LEU A 157 26.54 11.59 -11.18
C LEU A 157 26.09 12.29 -12.48
N ASP A 158 26.34 13.58 -12.59
CA ASP A 158 26.02 14.39 -13.75
C ASP A 158 24.53 14.35 -14.17
N ILE A 159 23.63 14.32 -13.18
CA ILE A 159 22.19 14.25 -13.40
C ILE A 159 21.75 15.54 -14.09
N ASP A 160 21.02 15.42 -15.21
CA ASP A 160 20.37 16.55 -15.87
C ASP A 160 19.04 16.82 -15.15
N PRO A 161 18.86 17.97 -14.44
CA PRO A 161 17.66 18.25 -13.66
C PRO A 161 16.37 18.24 -14.48
N ARG A 162 16.47 18.41 -15.80
CA ARG A 162 15.34 18.40 -16.74
C ARG A 162 14.92 16.98 -17.16
N ARG A 163 15.74 15.98 -16.85
CA ARG A 163 15.54 14.56 -17.22
C ARG A 163 15.26 13.68 -16.02
N ILE A 164 14.95 14.27 -14.87
CA ILE A 164 14.49 13.53 -13.70
C ILE A 164 13.05 13.08 -13.99
N THR A 165 12.84 11.76 -13.95
CA THR A 165 11.51 11.15 -14.10
C THR A 165 10.85 10.93 -12.74
N TRP A 166 11.65 10.87 -11.68
CA TRP A 166 11.17 10.71 -10.31
C TRP A 166 10.47 11.98 -9.79
N LYS A 167 9.16 11.85 -9.55
CA LYS A 167 8.33 12.89 -8.93
C LYS A 167 8.32 12.75 -7.40
N ARG A 168 7.50 13.54 -6.73
CA ARG A 168 7.13 13.35 -5.32
C ARG A 168 5.76 12.68 -5.23
N VAL A 169 5.34 12.28 -4.03
CA VAL A 169 3.99 11.75 -3.80
C VAL A 169 3.30 12.33 -2.57
N VAL A 170 1.98 12.38 -2.62
CA VAL A 170 1.11 12.67 -1.49
C VAL A 170 -0.20 11.90 -1.63
N ASP A 171 -0.71 11.31 -0.56
CA ASP A 171 -1.94 10.52 -0.61
C ASP A 171 -3.19 11.39 -0.45
N MET A 172 -3.26 12.45 -1.26
CA MET A 172 -4.36 13.42 -1.30
C MET A 172 -4.72 13.73 -2.75
N ASN A 173 -6.01 13.96 -3.00
CA ASN A 173 -6.50 14.35 -4.32
C ASN A 173 -6.21 15.84 -4.59
N ASP A 174 -4.95 16.19 -4.77
CA ASP A 174 -4.52 17.56 -5.04
C ASP A 174 -4.09 17.77 -6.50
N ARG A 175 -4.96 18.40 -7.29
CA ARG A 175 -4.68 18.67 -8.71
C ARG A 175 -3.64 19.77 -8.91
N ALA A 176 -3.42 20.65 -7.94
CA ALA A 176 -2.52 21.80 -8.08
C ALA A 176 -1.05 21.38 -8.05
N LEU A 177 -0.76 20.19 -7.52
CA LEU A 177 0.60 19.65 -7.41
C LEU A 177 1.05 18.84 -8.63
N ARG A 178 0.21 18.66 -9.66
CA ARG A 178 0.54 17.84 -10.85
C ARG A 178 1.76 18.33 -11.61
N ASP A 179 1.88 19.65 -11.75
CA ASP A 179 2.97 20.33 -12.45
C ASP A 179 3.41 21.54 -11.62
N ILE A 180 4.63 21.48 -11.08
CA ILE A 180 5.19 22.52 -10.22
C ILE A 180 6.61 22.87 -10.63
N THR A 181 7.12 23.99 -10.14
CA THR A 181 8.55 24.32 -10.15
C THR A 181 9.08 24.27 -8.72
N THR A 182 10.15 23.50 -8.50
CA THR A 182 10.83 23.38 -7.19
C THR A 182 12.21 24.03 -7.24
N GLY A 183 12.86 24.24 -6.09
CA GLY A 183 14.23 24.75 -6.00
C GLY A 183 14.38 26.24 -6.33
N LEU A 184 13.31 27.03 -6.13
CA LEU A 184 13.32 28.48 -6.27
C LEU A 184 13.87 29.15 -5.00
N GLY A 185 14.16 30.46 -5.07
CA GLY A 185 14.59 31.26 -3.91
C GLY A 185 16.10 31.50 -3.80
N GLY A 186 16.87 31.22 -4.86
CA GLY A 186 18.29 31.54 -4.93
C GLY A 186 19.23 30.39 -4.51
N PRO A 187 20.56 30.63 -4.51
CA PRO A 187 21.56 29.56 -4.45
C PRO A 187 21.49 28.64 -3.23
N GLY A 188 21.00 29.11 -2.08
CA GLY A 188 20.86 28.29 -0.87
C GLY A 188 19.64 27.37 -0.83
N ASN A 189 18.75 27.44 -1.83
CA ASN A 189 17.44 26.78 -1.80
C ASN A 189 17.26 25.67 -2.85
N GLY A 190 18.36 25.22 -3.46
CA GLY A 190 18.38 24.15 -4.46
C GLY A 190 18.49 24.64 -5.90
N ILE A 191 18.23 23.75 -6.86
CA ILE A 191 18.30 24.03 -8.29
C ILE A 191 16.89 24.07 -8.89
N PRO A 192 16.49 25.17 -9.57
CA PRO A 192 15.21 25.27 -10.23
C PRO A 192 14.97 24.14 -11.24
N ARG A 193 13.87 23.41 -11.09
CA ARG A 193 13.43 22.40 -12.08
C ARG A 193 11.92 22.21 -12.07
N GLN A 194 11.39 21.71 -13.18
CA GLN A 194 10.02 21.21 -13.24
C GLN A 194 9.92 19.87 -12.47
N GLY A 195 8.82 19.70 -11.76
CA GLY A 195 8.48 18.47 -11.05
C GLY A 195 6.97 18.35 -10.91
N GLY A 196 6.55 17.49 -10.00
CA GLY A 196 5.14 17.24 -9.73
C GLY A 196 4.96 16.27 -8.58
N PHE A 197 3.71 16.04 -8.24
CA PHE A 197 3.27 15.00 -7.32
C PHE A 197 2.33 14.04 -8.03
N ASP A 198 2.52 12.75 -7.76
CA ASP A 198 1.52 11.72 -8.03
C ASP A 198 0.84 11.32 -6.70
N ILE A 199 -0.27 10.59 -6.77
CA ILE A 199 -0.88 10.00 -5.57
C ILE A 199 -0.03 8.83 -5.07
N THR A 200 0.11 8.65 -3.75
CA THR A 200 1.08 7.67 -3.19
C THR A 200 0.94 6.25 -3.72
N VAL A 201 -0.29 5.78 -3.93
CA VAL A 201 -0.57 4.45 -4.52
C VAL A 201 -0.12 4.27 -5.97
N ALA A 202 0.21 5.36 -6.67
CA ALA A 202 0.79 5.34 -8.02
C ALA A 202 2.33 5.27 -8.00
N SER A 203 2.97 5.35 -6.83
CA SER A 203 4.41 5.26 -6.66
C SER A 203 4.97 3.93 -7.16
N GLU A 204 6.12 3.95 -7.83
CA GLU A 204 6.87 2.72 -8.14
C GLU A 204 7.30 1.99 -6.85
N ILE A 205 7.46 2.69 -5.72
CA ILE A 205 7.69 2.06 -4.41
C ILE A 205 6.48 1.21 -4.01
N MET A 206 5.25 1.62 -4.32
CA MET A 206 4.05 0.80 -4.07
C MET A 206 4.08 -0.48 -4.91
N ALA A 207 4.45 -0.37 -6.19
CA ALA A 207 4.56 -1.53 -7.08
C ALA A 207 5.65 -2.50 -6.60
N VAL A 208 6.85 -1.99 -6.28
CA VAL A 208 7.96 -2.77 -5.75
C VAL A 208 7.58 -3.43 -4.41
N PHE A 209 6.91 -2.70 -3.52
CA PHE A 209 6.41 -3.21 -2.24
C PHE A 209 5.45 -4.39 -2.42
N CYS A 210 4.61 -4.38 -3.45
CA CYS A 210 3.65 -5.46 -3.70
C CYS A 210 4.24 -6.67 -4.45
N LEU A 211 5.47 -6.56 -4.96
CA LEU A 211 6.13 -7.56 -5.81
C LEU A 211 7.41 -8.13 -5.20
N ALA A 212 7.85 -7.61 -4.06
CA ALA A 212 9.03 -8.09 -3.36
C ALA A 212 8.70 -9.34 -2.52
N ASP A 213 9.61 -10.30 -2.50
CA ASP A 213 9.44 -11.55 -1.74
C ASP A 213 9.85 -11.40 -0.26
N ASP A 214 10.84 -10.55 0.01
CA ASP A 214 11.38 -10.25 1.33
C ASP A 214 12.07 -8.86 1.35
N LEU A 215 12.62 -8.46 2.50
CA LEU A 215 13.28 -7.15 2.66
C LEU A 215 14.55 -7.00 1.81
N ASP A 216 15.27 -8.09 1.54
CA ASP A 216 16.48 -8.06 0.71
C ASP A 216 16.11 -7.86 -0.77
N ASP A 217 15.07 -8.55 -1.24
CA ASP A 217 14.52 -8.34 -2.59
C ASP A 217 13.89 -6.94 -2.72
N LEU A 218 13.18 -6.45 -1.71
CA LEU A 218 12.67 -5.08 -1.64
C LEU A 218 13.80 -4.07 -1.82
N GLN A 219 14.88 -4.19 -1.04
CA GLN A 219 16.04 -3.29 -1.12
C GLN A 219 16.71 -3.35 -2.50
N LYS A 220 16.87 -4.55 -3.05
CA LYS A 220 17.46 -4.77 -4.38
C LYS A 220 16.62 -4.14 -5.48
N ARG A 221 15.30 -4.27 -5.43
CA ARG A 221 14.38 -3.66 -6.40
C ARG A 221 14.39 -2.15 -6.30
N ILE A 222 14.35 -1.60 -5.09
CA ILE A 222 14.49 -0.16 -4.86
C ILE A 222 15.81 0.34 -5.44
N GLY A 223 16.93 -0.36 -5.21
CA GLY A 223 18.24 0.00 -5.77
C GLY A 223 18.27 0.04 -7.31
N ASN A 224 17.41 -0.72 -7.98
CA ASN A 224 17.34 -0.80 -9.44
C ASN A 224 16.46 0.27 -10.10
N ILE A 225 15.66 1.02 -9.32
CA ILE A 225 14.80 2.09 -9.83
C ILE A 225 15.64 3.14 -10.56
N VAL A 226 15.19 3.56 -11.74
CA VAL A 226 15.81 4.64 -12.52
C VAL A 226 15.12 5.96 -12.21
N ILE A 227 15.88 6.90 -11.65
CA ILE A 227 15.35 8.21 -11.20
C ILE A 227 15.37 9.30 -12.28
N GLY A 228 16.16 9.08 -13.33
CA GLY A 228 16.40 10.05 -14.39
C GLY A 228 17.64 9.72 -15.18
N TYR A 229 18.17 10.72 -15.89
CA TYR A 229 19.27 10.52 -16.82
C TYR A 229 20.34 11.60 -16.70
N THR A 230 21.58 11.23 -17.03
CA THR A 230 22.70 12.16 -17.14
C THR A 230 22.56 13.06 -18.36
N ARG A 231 23.43 14.08 -18.49
CA ARG A 231 23.52 14.91 -19.72
C ARG A 231 23.82 14.08 -20.97
N LYS A 232 24.52 12.95 -20.82
CA LYS A 232 24.82 11.97 -21.87
C LYS A 232 23.70 10.96 -22.12
N LYS A 233 22.56 11.09 -21.44
CA LYS A 233 21.39 10.19 -21.51
C LYS A 233 21.63 8.79 -20.94
N GLU A 234 22.58 8.66 -20.01
CA GLU A 234 22.79 7.41 -19.28
C GLU A 234 21.81 7.34 -18.10
N PRO A 235 21.17 6.19 -17.82
CA PRO A 235 20.23 6.07 -16.72
C PRO A 235 20.96 6.16 -15.38
N VAL A 236 20.35 6.87 -14.42
CA VAL A 236 20.85 6.96 -13.05
C VAL A 236 19.91 6.19 -12.13
N LYS A 237 20.47 5.23 -11.40
CA LYS A 237 19.75 4.36 -10.47
C LYS A 237 19.84 4.84 -9.03
N VAL A 238 18.87 4.43 -8.20
CA VAL A 238 18.87 4.67 -6.75
C VAL A 238 20.14 4.16 -6.08
N SER A 239 20.65 2.99 -6.49
CA SER A 239 21.87 2.41 -5.93
C SER A 239 23.10 3.30 -6.09
N GLN A 240 23.15 4.15 -7.12
CA GLN A 240 24.25 5.10 -7.33
C GLN A 240 24.21 6.29 -6.35
N LEU A 241 23.05 6.53 -5.73
CA LEU A 241 22.85 7.52 -4.66
C LEU A 241 22.93 6.89 -3.25
N ASN A 242 23.12 5.57 -3.14
CA ASN A 242 23.13 4.83 -1.87
C ASN A 242 21.88 5.03 -0.99
N ALA A 243 20.71 5.30 -1.59
CA ALA A 243 19.49 5.60 -0.84
C ALA A 243 18.63 4.36 -0.51
N GLN A 244 18.85 3.23 -1.18
CA GLN A 244 18.00 2.04 -1.10
C GLN A 244 17.91 1.46 0.31
N GLY A 245 18.99 1.49 1.09
CA GLY A 245 18.98 1.00 2.48
C GLY A 245 18.12 1.86 3.39
N ALA A 246 18.23 3.19 3.29
CA ALA A 246 17.42 4.11 4.07
C ALA A 246 15.93 4.03 3.70
N MET A 247 15.62 3.86 2.41
CA MET A 247 14.25 3.65 1.95
C MET A 247 13.67 2.32 2.46
N THR A 248 14.45 1.25 2.43
CA THR A 248 14.03 -0.07 2.97
C THR A 248 13.79 0.01 4.47
N ALA A 249 14.64 0.74 5.21
CA ALA A 249 14.45 0.96 6.64
C ALA A 249 13.13 1.67 6.98
N LEU A 250 12.72 2.65 6.16
CA LEU A 250 11.41 3.31 6.31
C LEU A 250 10.23 2.37 6.05
N LEU A 251 10.42 1.34 5.21
CA LEU A 251 9.40 0.37 4.83
C LEU A 251 9.38 -0.88 5.72
N ARG A 252 10.35 -1.03 6.64
CA ARG A 252 10.54 -2.25 7.44
C ARG A 252 9.26 -2.72 8.13
N ASP A 253 8.57 -1.85 8.84
CA ASP A 253 7.35 -2.25 9.56
C ASP A 253 6.16 -2.30 8.61
N ALA A 254 6.11 -1.40 7.62
CA ALA A 254 5.06 -1.36 6.62
C ALA A 254 4.96 -2.68 5.86
N PHE A 255 6.09 -3.28 5.49
CA PHE A 255 6.18 -4.49 4.65
C PHE A 255 5.68 -5.79 5.32
N GLN A 256 5.32 -5.73 6.59
CA GLN A 256 4.60 -6.82 7.26
C GLN A 256 3.10 -6.79 6.92
N PRO A 257 2.47 -7.91 6.51
CA PRO A 257 1.05 -7.97 6.15
C PRO A 257 0.12 -7.62 7.30
N ASN A 258 -0.99 -6.94 7.01
CA ASN A 258 -1.97 -6.55 8.02
C ASN A 258 -3.12 -7.56 8.07
N LEU A 259 -3.33 -8.16 9.24
CA LEU A 259 -4.45 -9.03 9.57
C LEU A 259 -5.62 -8.21 10.13
N VAL A 260 -6.78 -8.47 9.58
CA VAL A 260 -8.10 -7.93 9.94
C VAL A 260 -9.16 -9.03 9.77
N GLN A 261 -10.45 -8.67 9.77
CA GLN A 261 -11.54 -9.65 9.72
C GLN A 261 -12.72 -9.19 8.85
N THR A 262 -13.52 -10.14 8.38
CA THR A 262 -14.83 -9.86 7.76
C THR A 262 -15.90 -9.57 8.83
N LEU A 263 -17.09 -9.14 8.40
CA LEU A 263 -18.26 -8.99 9.28
C LEU A 263 -18.66 -10.29 10.01
N GLU A 264 -18.37 -11.45 9.41
CA GLU A 264 -18.59 -12.78 9.99
C GLU A 264 -17.35 -13.31 10.75
N ASN A 265 -16.41 -12.42 11.09
CA ASN A 265 -15.20 -12.74 11.84
C ASN A 265 -14.29 -13.76 11.12
N ASN A 266 -14.29 -13.77 9.79
CA ASN A 266 -13.35 -14.58 9.00
C ASN A 266 -12.03 -13.82 8.76
N PRO A 267 -10.87 -14.50 8.74
CA PRO A 267 -9.59 -13.82 8.58
C PRO A 267 -9.43 -13.13 7.22
N ALA A 268 -8.87 -11.92 7.23
CA ALA A 268 -8.61 -11.13 6.04
C ALA A 268 -7.23 -10.45 6.11
N LEU A 269 -6.46 -10.52 5.04
CA LEU A 269 -5.25 -9.72 4.84
C LEU A 269 -5.56 -8.49 4.00
N MET A 270 -5.05 -7.34 4.42
CA MET A 270 -5.10 -6.11 3.64
C MET A 270 -3.72 -5.50 3.55
N HIS A 271 -3.10 -5.55 2.38
CA HIS A 271 -1.70 -5.19 2.23
C HIS A 271 -1.38 -4.75 0.81
N GLY A 272 -0.69 -3.62 0.69
CA GLY A 272 -0.39 -3.00 -0.60
C GLY A 272 -1.64 -2.48 -1.33
N GLY A 273 -1.43 -1.64 -2.35
CA GLY A 273 -2.55 -1.07 -3.09
C GLY A 273 -2.12 -0.36 -4.37
N PRO A 274 -1.46 -1.04 -5.32
CA PRO A 274 -0.98 -0.41 -6.53
C PRO A 274 -2.15 -0.07 -7.46
N PHE A 275 -1.92 0.93 -8.31
CA PHE A 275 -2.75 1.19 -9.47
C PHE A 275 -2.74 -0.01 -10.42
N ALA A 276 -3.88 -0.28 -11.07
CA ALA A 276 -4.03 -1.44 -11.96
C ALA A 276 -3.73 -1.14 -13.44
N ASN A 277 -3.33 0.10 -13.78
CA ASN A 277 -3.08 0.55 -15.14
C ASN A 277 -1.61 0.89 -15.44
N ILE A 278 -0.82 1.20 -14.42
CA ILE A 278 0.58 1.64 -14.55
C ILE A 278 1.57 0.78 -13.76
N ALA A 279 1.08 -0.23 -13.04
CA ALA A 279 1.87 -1.16 -12.22
C ALA A 279 1.47 -2.61 -12.54
#